data_AF-A0A6I2M911-F1
#
_entry.id   AF-A0A6I2M911-F1
#
_cell.length_a   1.000
_cell.length_b   1.000
_cell.length_c   1.000
_cell.angle_alpha   90.00
_cell.angle_beta   90.00
_cell.angle_gamma   90.00
#
_symmetry.space_group_name_H-M   'P 1'
#
loop_
_entity.id
_entity.type
_entity.pdbx_description
1 polymer ?
#
loop_
_entity_poly.entity_id
_entity_poly.type
_entity_poly.pdbx_seq_one_letter_code
_entity_poly.pdbx_strand_id
1 'polypeptide(L)' 'MNFFQQMEQLQATLRDIAPVMWSYYNNLLKQGFSKDQAFTLTVEMQKALMNSGPKK' A
#
# COMPACT_ATOMS: atom_id res chain seq x y z
N MET A 1 8.23 -23.72 -6.65
CA MET A 1 7.99 -22.72 -5.58
C MET A 1 6.77 -23.18 -4.81
N ASN A 2 6.89 -23.36 -3.51
CA ASN A 2 5.82 -23.89 -2.67
C ASN A 2 4.75 -22.80 -2.45
N PHE A 3 3.48 -23.12 -2.61
CA PHE A 3 2.36 -22.16 -2.42
C PHE A 3 2.43 -21.44 -1.05
N PHE A 4 2.85 -22.16 -0.01
CA PHE A 4 3.09 -21.60 1.31
C PHE A 4 4.15 -20.48 1.34
N GLN A 5 5.25 -20.63 0.60
CA GLN A 5 6.31 -19.62 0.54
C GLN A 5 5.83 -18.34 -0.16
N GLN A 6 4.99 -18.46 -1.19
CA GLN A 6 4.41 -17.29 -1.86
C GLN A 6 3.44 -16.54 -0.92
N MET A 7 2.67 -17.26 -0.11
CA MET A 7 1.76 -16.65 0.87
C MET A 7 2.52 -15.95 2.01
N GLU A 8 3.60 -16.54 2.52
CA GLU A 8 4.46 -15.89 3.53
C GLU A 8 5.11 -14.63 2.98
N GLN A 9 5.61 -14.68 1.74
CA GLN A 9 6.25 -13.54 1.09
C GLN A 9 5.26 -12.40 0.82
N LEU A 10 4.03 -12.74 0.45
CA LEU A 10 2.94 -11.76 0.32
C LEU A 10 2.58 -11.15 1.67
N GLN A 11 2.46 -11.95 2.73
CA GLN A 11 2.17 -11.44 4.08
C GLN A 11 3.28 -10.51 4.59
N ALA A 12 4.55 -10.86 4.36
CA ALA A 12 5.69 -9.99 4.70
C ALA A 12 5.61 -8.66 3.94
N THR A 13 5.36 -8.71 2.63
CA THR A 13 5.19 -7.51 1.79
C THR A 13 4.05 -6.62 2.29
N LEU A 14 2.90 -7.22 2.65
CA LEU A 14 1.77 -6.46 3.21
C LEU A 14 2.10 -5.84 4.57
N ARG A 15 2.84 -6.56 5.43
CA ARG A 15 3.29 -6.06 6.73
C ARG A 15 4.21 -4.85 6.59
N ASP A 16 5.09 -4.86 5.60
CA ASP A 16 6.05 -3.78 5.38
C ASP A 16 5.39 -2.54 4.74
N ILE A 17 4.38 -2.75 3.87
CA ILE A 17 3.69 -1.65 3.16
C ILE A 17 2.61 -0.99 4.03
N ALA A 18 1.95 -1.74 4.92
CA ALA A 18 0.88 -1.22 5.78
C ALA A 18 1.24 0.07 6.56
N PRO A 19 2.39 0.15 7.27
CA PRO A 19 2.77 1.38 7.99
C PRO A 19 3.04 2.56 7.04
N VAL A 20 3.55 2.31 5.84
CA VAL A 20 3.78 3.36 4.82
C VAL A 20 2.45 3.93 4.34
N MET A 21 1.49 3.06 4.00
CA MET A 21 0.14 3.47 3.60
C MET A 21 -0.57 4.26 4.70
N TRP A 22 -0.43 3.81 5.95
CA TRP A 22 -0.99 4.50 7.10
C TRP A 22 -0.38 5.88 7.32
N SER A 23 0.95 6.00 7.21
CA SER A 23 1.61 7.29 7.30
C SER A 23 1.20 8.24 6.18
N TYR A 24 1.04 7.72 4.95
CA TYR A 24 0.59 8.51 3.82
C TYR A 24 -0.83 9.04 4.03
N TYR A 25 -1.77 8.18 4.42
CA TYR A 25 -3.14 8.55 4.78
C TYR A 25 -3.17 9.69 5.82
N ASN A 26 -2.42 9.55 6.91
CA ASN A 26 -2.37 10.57 7.97
C ASN A 26 -1.75 11.88 7.49
N ASN A 27 -0.76 11.84 6.59
CA ASN A 27 -0.18 13.05 6.02
C ASN A 27 -1.18 13.80 5.13
N LEU A 28 -2.00 13.09 4.36
CA LEU A 28 -3.08 13.71 3.57
C LEU A 28 -4.10 14.40 4.49
N LEU A 29 -4.50 13.76 5.59
CA LEU A 29 -5.38 14.41 6.57
C LEU A 29 -4.76 15.69 7.15
N LYS A 30 -3.46 15.67 7.48
CA LYS A 30 -2.74 16.85 7.98
C LYS A 30 -2.65 17.98 6.96
N GLN A 31 -2.67 17.66 5.67
CA GLN A 31 -2.66 18.63 4.57
C GLN A 31 -4.06 19.20 4.26
N GLY A 32 -5.10 18.75 4.97
CA GLY A 32 -6.46 19.26 4.83
C GLY A 32 -7.35 18.48 3.87
N PHE A 33 -6.90 17.32 3.36
CA PHE A 33 -7.77 16.44 2.58
C PHE A 33 -8.86 15.83 3.46
N SER A 34 -10.04 15.61 2.88
CA SER A 34 -11.11 14.89 3.57
C SER A 34 -10.72 13.42 3.76
N LYS A 35 -11.41 12.73 4.68
CA LYS A 35 -11.20 11.29 4.92
C LYS A 35 -11.37 10.47 3.64
N ASP A 36 -12.38 10.79 2.83
CA ASP A 36 -12.69 10.09 1.58
C ASP A 36 -11.61 10.34 0.52
N GLN A 37 -11.12 11.58 0.40
CA GLN A 37 -10.02 11.93 -0.49
C GLN A 37 -8.73 11.23 -0.08
N ALA A 38 -8.39 11.27 1.21
CA ALA A 38 -7.20 10.63 1.75
C ALA A 38 -7.22 9.11 1.55
N PHE A 39 -8.38 8.47 1.77
CA PHE A 39 -8.57 7.05 1.52
C PHE A 39 -8.40 6.72 0.02
N THR A 40 -9.06 7.46 -0.86
CA THR A 40 -8.98 7.28 -2.31
C THR A 40 -7.54 7.36 -2.81
N LEU A 41 -6.81 8.41 -2.42
CA LEU A 41 -5.41 8.60 -2.80
C LEU A 41 -4.49 7.48 -2.27
N THR A 42 -4.74 7.02 -1.04
CA THR A 42 -3.97 5.91 -0.44
C THR A 42 -4.18 4.60 -1.22
N VAL A 43 -5.42 4.30 -1.62
CA VAL A 43 -5.73 3.13 -2.45
C VAL A 43 -5.09 3.23 -3.84
N GLU A 44 -5.14 4.40 -4.48
CA GLU A 44 -4.49 4.61 -5.77
C GLU A 44 -2.96 4.47 -5.70
N MET A 45 -2.34 4.96 -4.62
CA MET A 45 -0.91 4.73 -4.36
C MET A 45 -0.59 3.25 -4.17
N GLN A 46 -1.39 2.52 -3.40
CA GLN A 46 -1.22 1.07 -3.23
C GLN A 46 -1.31 0.33 -4.57
N LYS A 47 -2.31 0.65 -5.40
CA LYS A 47 -2.45 0.08 -6.75
C LYS A 47 -1.23 0.39 -7.62
N ALA A 48 -0.74 1.64 -7.58
CA ALA A 48 0.45 2.04 -8.33
C ALA A 48 1.67 1.22 -7.93
N LEU A 49 1.93 1.05 -6.62
CA LEU A 49 3.04 0.25 -6.11
C LEU A 49 2.96 -1.23 -6.51
N MET A 50 1.76 -1.81 -6.45
CA MET A 50 1.54 -3.21 -6.84
C MET A 50 1.68 -3.40 -8.36
N ASN A 51 1.28 -2.42 -9.17
CA ASN A 51 1.37 -2.48 -10.62
C ASN A 51 2.73 -2.05 -11.17
N SER A 52 3.56 -1.35 -10.38
CA SER A 52 4.93 -0.95 -10.74
C SER A 52 6.00 -2.02 -10.44
N GLY A 53 5.60 -3.24 -10.07
CA GLY A 53 6.52 -4.38 -9.99
C GLY A 53 7.27 -4.60 -11.31
N PRO A 54 8.52 -5.10 -11.29
CA PRO A 54 9.39 -5.12 -12.46
C PRO A 54 8.69 -5.79 -13.65
N LYS A 55 8.45 -5.01 -14.72
CA LYS A 55 8.19 -5.57 -16.04
C LYS A 55 9.43 -6.39 -16.40
N LYS A 56 9.25 -7.71 -16.53
CA LYS A 56 10.28 -8.62 -17.04
C LYS A 56 10.74 -8.20 -18.43
#